data_AF-A0AAV9C4S9-F1
#
_entry.id   AF-A0AAV9C4S9-F1
#
_cell.length_a   1.000
_cell.length_b   1.000
_cell.length_c   1.000
_cell.angle_alpha   90.00
_cell.angle_beta   90.00
_cell.angle_gamma   90.00
#
_symmetry.space_group_name_H-M   'P 1'
#
loop_
_entity.id
_entity.type
_entity.pdbx_description
1 polymer ?
#
loop_
_entity_poly.entity_id
_entity_poly.type
_entity_poly.pdbx_seq_one_letter_code
_entity_poly.pdbx_strand_id
1 'polypeptide(L)'
;MSSSSLLHSISPHPNPTTTSSTTSLSHLPKAFSKALSTTHTTLPQRDPLFSLPNWRNPKYDYKTKEHKLNDAHLYLEYMLNKGHRPNVPQCTQLLYDLCKSNKLRKAMRVMEKMAASGNPPDTSTYTYLVNQLCKRGNVGYAMQLVDKMDAYGCHPTTVTYNSLVRGLCMHGNLQQSLQLMDRLMRRGLVPNVFTYSFLLEAAYKEQGVDEAVRLLDEIIDKGGRPNLVSYNVLLTGLCKEGRIDEAVEFFRGLPLKGFSPNVVSYNILLRSLCYAGRWGEAEALLEEMGGRDCVPTVITYNILIGSLAFYGRTEEAVEVLEEMLRNWVRPNAASYNPIIARFCKEGRLDMVMKCLEHMMHKRVSPNDGTYNAIAVLCVEGKVDEAFSVLQSVGNKQNTTMQEYYKNVISFLCKKGNTLAAFQLLHEMTKRGYTPDSYTNSSLIRGLCMEGMLDEAMEVFVVMEENENMPDVDNYNSLILGLCKAQRTDLAFDVFEVMVGKGYTPNETTYTILVEGIAHEEEGELAGMLLRELRSRNAVSRSTMERLALQYDLE
;
A
#
# COMPACT_ATOMS: atom_id res chain seq x y z
N MET A 1 61.65 -1.97 28.28
CA MET A 1 60.78 -3.01 28.85
C MET A 1 60.20 -3.77 27.66
N SER A 2 60.61 -5.00 27.30
CA SER A 2 60.45 -6.29 28.01
C SER A 2 58.99 -6.72 28.18
N SER A 3 58.51 -7.90 27.78
CA SER A 3 59.07 -9.06 27.03
C SER A 3 57.87 -9.96 26.63
N SER A 4 57.85 -10.82 25.60
CA SER A 4 58.72 -11.17 24.45
C SER A 4 57.82 -11.97 23.44
N SER A 5 58.22 -12.63 22.35
CA SER A 5 59.52 -13.06 21.77
C SER A 5 59.43 -13.14 20.22
N LEU A 6 60.24 -13.98 19.55
CA LEU A 6 60.34 -14.12 18.09
C LEU A 6 60.72 -15.56 17.68
N LEU A 7 60.32 -15.97 16.45
CA LEU A 7 60.90 -17.05 15.62
C LEU A 7 60.79 -18.50 16.16
N HIS A 8 60.56 -19.53 15.34
CA HIS A 8 61.38 -19.91 14.17
C HIS A 8 60.61 -20.57 13.00
N SER A 9 61.34 -20.79 11.90
CA SER A 9 60.86 -21.24 10.58
C SER A 9 61.56 -22.53 10.07
N ILE A 10 61.08 -23.05 8.93
CA ILE A 10 61.67 -24.04 7.98
C ILE A 10 61.01 -25.43 7.96
N SER A 11 60.85 -26.00 6.75
CA SER A 11 60.12 -27.22 6.35
C SER A 11 61.10 -28.40 6.03
N PRO A 12 60.69 -29.64 5.64
CA PRO A 12 59.88 -29.96 4.43
C PRO A 12 58.88 -31.15 4.53
N HIS A 13 58.25 -31.48 3.40
CA HIS A 13 57.40 -32.67 3.09
C HIS A 13 58.20 -34.01 3.06
N PRO A 14 57.60 -35.24 2.91
CA PRO A 14 56.21 -35.58 2.48
C PRO A 14 55.49 -36.69 3.31
N ASN A 15 54.32 -37.14 2.81
CA ASN A 15 53.52 -38.27 3.33
C ASN A 15 54.26 -39.64 3.21
N PRO A 16 53.81 -40.67 3.95
CA PRO A 16 52.98 -41.70 3.27
C PRO A 16 51.74 -42.17 4.07
N THR A 17 51.02 -43.15 3.50
CA THR A 17 49.67 -43.60 3.88
C THR A 17 49.63 -44.76 4.90
N THR A 18 48.50 -44.85 5.62
CA THR A 18 47.86 -46.10 6.12
C THR A 18 48.70 -47.19 6.80
N THR A 19 48.40 -47.49 8.06
CA THR A 19 48.01 -48.86 8.46
C THR A 19 47.27 -48.87 9.80
N SER A 20 46.49 -49.93 10.03
CA SER A 20 45.75 -50.18 11.27
C SER A 20 46.57 -50.97 12.29
N SER A 21 46.50 -50.60 13.57
CA SER A 21 46.61 -51.59 14.66
C SER A 21 45.81 -51.16 15.89
N THR A 22 45.08 -52.11 16.45
CA THR A 22 44.17 -51.95 17.60
C THR A 22 44.92 -52.01 18.93
N THR A 23 44.60 -51.12 19.87
CA THR A 23 44.99 -51.25 21.29
C THR A 23 43.77 -51.17 22.23
N SER A 24 43.32 -52.35 22.66
CA SER A 24 42.60 -52.64 23.91
C SER A 24 41.47 -51.69 24.37
N LEU A 25 40.22 -52.05 24.07
CA LEU A 25 39.12 -51.81 25.03
C LEU A 25 39.19 -52.87 26.15
N SER A 26 39.66 -52.49 27.34
CA SER A 26 39.69 -53.38 28.52
C SER A 26 38.87 -52.88 29.73
N HIS A 27 38.38 -51.63 29.71
CA HIS A 27 37.69 -51.00 30.85
C HIS A 27 36.35 -50.37 30.47
N LEU A 28 35.43 -51.16 29.89
CA LEU A 28 34.03 -50.78 29.69
C LEU A 28 33.09 -51.86 30.28
N PRO A 29 32.15 -51.51 31.19
CA PRO A 29 31.27 -52.49 31.82
C PRO A 29 30.37 -53.26 30.83
N LYS A 30 30.08 -54.53 31.15
CA LYS A 30 29.32 -55.48 30.32
C LYS A 30 27.94 -54.99 29.83
N ALA A 31 27.38 -53.95 30.45
CA ALA A 31 26.14 -53.31 30.01
C ALA A 31 26.22 -52.74 28.57
N PHE A 32 27.33 -52.07 28.21
CA PHE A 32 27.46 -51.40 26.91
C PHE A 32 27.48 -52.38 25.73
N SER A 33 28.11 -53.55 25.89
CA SER A 33 28.13 -54.61 24.87
C SER A 33 26.72 -55.09 24.48
N LYS A 34 25.77 -55.10 25.43
CA LYS A 34 24.40 -55.57 25.21
C LYS A 34 23.48 -54.52 24.57
N ALA A 35 23.82 -53.24 24.69
CA ALA A 35 23.10 -52.13 24.03
C ALA A 35 23.49 -51.98 22.54
N LEU A 36 24.77 -52.22 22.20
CA LEU A 36 25.26 -52.13 20.82
C LEU A 36 24.78 -53.28 19.94
N SER A 37 24.60 -54.49 20.48
CA SER A 37 24.08 -55.63 19.71
C SER A 37 22.57 -55.59 19.44
N THR A 38 21.84 -54.67 20.08
CA THR A 38 20.37 -54.54 19.97
C THR A 38 19.92 -53.34 19.13
N THR A 39 20.85 -52.59 18.54
CA THR A 39 20.58 -51.38 17.74
C THR A 39 20.93 -51.53 16.24
N HIS A 40 20.76 -52.74 15.68
CA HIS A 40 20.70 -52.95 14.23
C HIS A 40 19.34 -52.51 13.65
N THR A 41 19.00 -51.22 13.78
CA THR A 41 17.85 -50.63 13.07
C THR A 41 18.24 -50.35 11.63
N THR A 42 17.61 -51.06 10.69
CA THR A 42 17.83 -50.88 9.25
C THR A 42 17.33 -49.49 8.81
N LEU A 43 18.25 -48.64 8.34
CA LEU A 43 17.93 -47.35 7.73
C LEU A 43 17.17 -47.56 6.41
N PRO A 44 15.91 -47.10 6.27
CA PRO A 44 15.20 -47.14 5.00
C PRO A 44 15.72 -46.03 4.08
N GLN A 45 16.12 -46.37 2.85
CA GLN A 45 16.47 -45.37 1.83
C GLN A 45 15.21 -44.66 1.29
N ARG A 46 14.71 -43.66 2.02
CA ARG A 46 13.82 -42.60 1.50
C ARG A 46 14.10 -41.29 2.25
N ASP A 47 14.51 -40.24 1.52
CA ASP A 47 14.56 -38.87 2.05
C ASP A 47 13.17 -38.49 2.61
N PRO A 48 12.99 -38.26 3.92
CA PRO A 48 11.70 -37.84 4.44
C PRO A 48 11.47 -36.36 4.11
N LEU A 49 10.36 -36.07 3.41
CA LEU A 49 9.88 -34.71 3.23
C LEU A 49 9.53 -34.11 4.59
N PHE A 50 10.22 -33.04 5.00
CA PHE A 50 9.96 -32.42 6.30
C PHE A 50 8.74 -31.49 6.25
N SER A 51 7.98 -31.45 7.35
CA SER A 51 6.83 -30.58 7.52
C SER A 51 7.17 -29.35 8.36
N LEU A 52 6.55 -28.21 8.05
CA LEU A 52 6.69 -26.96 8.80
C LEU A 52 5.79 -26.91 10.05
N PRO A 53 6.19 -26.16 11.10
CA PRO A 53 5.34 -25.89 12.26
C PRO A 53 4.03 -25.21 11.87
N ASN A 54 2.91 -25.51 12.52
CA ASN A 54 1.62 -24.92 12.16
C ASN A 54 1.47 -23.47 12.67
N TRP A 55 1.81 -22.49 11.83
CA TRP A 55 1.67 -21.06 12.11
C TRP A 55 0.24 -20.50 11.95
N ARG A 56 -0.75 -21.32 11.52
CA ARG A 56 -2.11 -20.88 11.16
C ARG A 56 -3.21 -21.19 12.18
N ASN A 57 -2.86 -21.74 13.34
CA ASN A 57 -3.82 -22.06 14.39
C ASN A 57 -4.61 -20.79 14.82
N PRO A 58 -5.97 -20.82 14.81
CA PRO A 58 -6.79 -19.63 14.99
C PRO A 58 -6.84 -19.07 16.43
N LYS A 59 -6.23 -19.74 17.43
CA LYS A 59 -6.26 -19.31 18.85
C LYS A 59 -5.25 -18.19 19.21
N TYR A 60 -4.78 -17.40 18.25
CA TYR A 60 -3.61 -16.53 18.42
C TYR A 60 -3.80 -15.09 17.94
N ASP A 61 -3.41 -14.14 18.79
CA ASP A 61 -3.38 -12.70 18.52
C ASP A 61 -2.41 -12.34 17.36
N TYR A 62 -2.66 -11.20 16.70
CA TYR A 62 -1.90 -10.69 15.56
C TYR A 62 -0.38 -10.69 15.81
N LYS A 63 0.10 -10.17 16.95
CA LYS A 63 1.54 -10.16 17.26
C LYS A 63 2.10 -11.58 17.34
N THR A 64 1.40 -12.47 18.05
CA THR A 64 1.83 -13.88 18.22
C THR A 64 1.78 -14.70 16.92
N LYS A 65 0.83 -14.39 16.02
CA LYS A 65 0.73 -14.96 14.67
C LYS A 65 1.91 -14.51 13.79
N GLU A 66 2.32 -13.25 13.89
CA GLU A 66 3.48 -12.74 13.16
C GLU A 66 4.79 -13.39 13.61
N HIS A 67 4.96 -13.63 14.93
CA HIS A 67 6.13 -14.32 15.47
C HIS A 67 6.23 -15.75 14.92
N LYS A 68 5.14 -16.54 14.99
CA LYS A 68 5.11 -17.91 14.45
C LYS A 68 5.34 -17.99 12.94
N LEU A 69 5.00 -16.93 12.20
CA LEU A 69 5.32 -16.81 10.77
C LEU A 69 6.83 -16.56 10.52
N ASN A 70 7.51 -15.85 11.43
CA ASN A 70 8.97 -15.75 11.42
C ASN A 70 9.62 -17.10 11.79
N ASP A 71 9.11 -17.79 12.81
CA ASP A 71 9.64 -19.07 13.30
C ASP A 71 9.55 -20.16 12.22
N ALA A 72 8.41 -20.26 11.53
CA ALA A 72 8.23 -21.21 10.43
C ALA A 72 9.19 -20.96 9.26
N HIS A 73 9.52 -19.69 8.98
CA HIS A 73 10.53 -19.31 7.98
C HIS A 73 11.96 -19.66 8.44
N LEU A 74 12.30 -19.43 9.72
CA LEU A 74 13.60 -19.79 10.27
C LEU A 74 13.81 -21.32 10.30
N TYR A 75 12.77 -22.07 10.67
CA TYR A 75 12.79 -23.53 10.65
C TYR A 75 12.93 -24.08 9.22
N LEU A 76 12.24 -23.48 8.24
CA LEU A 76 12.46 -23.79 6.82
C LEU A 76 13.93 -23.54 6.41
N GLU A 77 14.48 -22.36 6.73
CA GLU A 77 15.87 -22.04 6.39
C GLU A 77 16.86 -23.00 7.04
N TYR A 78 16.64 -23.42 8.30
CA TYR A 78 17.47 -24.40 9.00
C TYR A 78 17.43 -25.79 8.33
N MET A 79 16.22 -26.32 8.07
CA MET A 79 16.05 -27.66 7.52
C MET A 79 16.54 -27.78 6.07
N LEU A 80 16.38 -26.72 5.27
CA LEU A 80 16.96 -26.64 3.92
C LEU A 80 18.49 -26.52 3.95
N ASN A 81 19.06 -25.77 4.89
CA ASN A 81 20.52 -25.73 5.10
C ASN A 81 21.09 -27.08 5.58
N LYS A 82 20.25 -28.01 6.06
CA LYS A 82 20.61 -29.40 6.40
C LYS A 82 20.40 -30.38 5.24
N GLY A 83 19.95 -29.91 4.07
CA GLY A 83 19.74 -30.74 2.88
C GLY A 83 18.42 -31.54 2.86
N HIS A 84 17.52 -31.34 3.83
CA HIS A 84 16.23 -32.02 3.82
C HIS A 84 15.29 -31.44 2.75
N ARG A 85 14.48 -32.29 2.11
CA ARG A 85 13.55 -31.86 1.05
C ARG A 85 12.27 -31.24 1.64
N PRO A 86 11.82 -30.07 1.17
CA PRO A 86 10.67 -29.37 1.74
C PRO A 86 9.33 -29.91 1.23
N ASN A 87 8.29 -29.81 2.07
CA ASN A 87 6.91 -29.97 1.62
C ASN A 87 6.45 -28.75 0.78
N VAL A 88 6.33 -28.92 -0.54
CA VAL A 88 6.04 -27.83 -1.49
C VAL A 88 4.71 -27.10 -1.19
N PRO A 89 3.56 -27.77 -0.96
CA PRO A 89 2.33 -27.10 -0.52
C PRO A 89 2.48 -26.24 0.73
N GLN A 90 3.22 -26.71 1.74
CA GLN A 90 3.44 -25.94 2.97
C GLN A 90 4.34 -24.72 2.72
N CYS A 91 5.39 -24.84 1.90
CA CYS A 91 6.26 -23.72 1.57
C CYS A 91 5.56 -22.66 0.70
N THR A 92 4.72 -23.12 -0.23
CA THR A 92 3.80 -22.28 -1.01
C THR A 92 2.86 -21.50 -0.11
N GLN A 93 2.25 -22.17 0.89
CA GLN A 93 1.35 -21.51 1.82
C GLN A 93 2.08 -20.54 2.77
N LEU A 94 3.32 -20.86 3.18
CA LEU A 94 4.17 -19.95 3.95
C LEU A 94 4.50 -18.69 3.13
N LEU A 95 4.86 -18.86 1.86
CA LEU A 95 5.13 -17.77 0.92
C LEU A 95 3.92 -16.84 0.76
N TYR A 96 2.72 -17.42 0.56
CA TYR A 96 1.47 -16.64 0.45
C TYR A 96 1.14 -15.83 1.71
N ASP A 97 1.37 -16.39 2.90
CA ASP A 97 1.14 -15.69 4.16
C ASP A 97 2.23 -14.65 4.46
N LEU A 98 3.51 -14.93 4.15
CA LEU A 98 4.61 -13.94 4.22
C LEU A 98 4.34 -12.73 3.31
N CYS A 99 3.83 -12.95 2.10
CA CYS A 99 3.42 -11.86 1.21
C CYS A 99 2.30 -11.00 1.82
N LYS A 100 1.28 -11.64 2.41
CA LYS A 100 0.15 -10.95 3.07
C LYS A 100 0.61 -10.14 4.28
N SER A 101 1.49 -10.69 5.11
CA SER A 101 2.14 -9.98 6.23
C SER A 101 3.32 -9.10 5.79
N ASN A 102 3.22 -8.48 4.61
CA ASN A 102 4.17 -7.53 4.02
C ASN A 102 5.62 -8.02 3.74
N LYS A 103 6.04 -9.20 4.20
CA LYS A 103 7.43 -9.70 4.25
C LYS A 103 7.96 -10.31 2.95
N LEU A 104 7.96 -9.54 1.86
CA LEU A 104 8.39 -10.01 0.52
C LEU A 104 9.80 -10.61 0.48
N ARG A 105 10.79 -10.07 1.20
CA ARG A 105 12.16 -10.64 1.19
C ARG A 105 12.22 -12.07 1.73
N LYS A 106 11.43 -12.37 2.77
CA LYS A 106 11.31 -13.73 3.31
C LYS A 106 10.59 -14.65 2.32
N ALA A 107 9.56 -14.15 1.63
CA ALA A 107 8.89 -14.87 0.54
C ALA A 107 9.82 -15.17 -0.65
N MET A 108 10.66 -14.22 -1.08
CA MET A 108 11.66 -14.43 -2.13
C MET A 108 12.69 -15.49 -1.72
N ARG A 109 13.25 -15.42 -0.50
CA ARG A 109 14.17 -16.46 0.00
C ARG A 109 13.54 -17.85 0.08
N VAL A 110 12.26 -17.94 0.47
CA VAL A 110 11.50 -19.21 0.44
C VAL A 110 11.47 -19.75 -1.00
N MET A 111 11.15 -18.89 -1.98
CA MET A 111 11.10 -19.27 -3.38
C MET A 111 12.46 -19.72 -3.95
N GLU A 112 13.53 -18.98 -3.66
CA GLU A 112 14.88 -19.32 -4.12
C GLU A 112 15.41 -20.61 -3.49
N LYS A 113 15.17 -20.84 -2.18
CA LYS A 113 15.53 -22.11 -1.55
C LYS A 113 14.64 -23.28 -2.00
N MET A 114 13.37 -23.06 -2.35
CA MET A 114 12.53 -24.08 -2.99
C MET A 114 13.14 -24.51 -4.33
N ALA A 115 13.43 -23.56 -5.23
CA ALA A 115 14.06 -23.84 -6.52
C ALA A 115 15.41 -24.58 -6.37
N ALA A 116 16.26 -24.13 -5.43
CA ALA A 116 17.54 -24.79 -5.13
C ALA A 116 17.39 -26.21 -4.52
N SER A 117 16.23 -26.55 -3.93
CA SER A 117 15.98 -27.87 -3.30
C SER A 117 15.56 -28.97 -4.29
N GLY A 118 15.63 -28.71 -5.60
CA GLY A 118 15.23 -29.64 -6.66
C GLY A 118 13.71 -29.83 -6.80
N ASN A 119 12.91 -29.02 -6.12
CA ASN A 119 11.45 -28.98 -6.23
C ASN A 119 11.02 -27.53 -6.54
N PRO A 120 10.98 -27.13 -7.83
CA PRO A 120 10.65 -25.75 -8.19
C PRO A 120 9.23 -25.38 -7.73
N PRO A 121 9.01 -24.11 -7.33
CA PRO A 121 7.66 -23.59 -7.11
C PRO A 121 6.81 -23.67 -8.37
N ASP A 122 5.50 -23.82 -8.22
CA ASP A 122 4.59 -23.88 -9.38
C ASP A 122 4.38 -22.50 -10.02
N THR A 123 3.84 -22.53 -11.25
CA THR A 123 3.50 -21.31 -12.02
C THR A 123 2.55 -20.37 -11.28
N SER A 124 1.64 -20.90 -10.45
CA SER A 124 0.75 -20.10 -9.60
C SER A 124 1.53 -19.34 -8.53
N THR A 125 2.50 -19.98 -7.87
CA THR A 125 3.32 -19.40 -6.80
C THR A 125 4.21 -18.28 -7.34
N TYR A 126 4.87 -18.48 -8.48
CA TYR A 126 5.62 -17.43 -9.18
C TYR A 126 4.70 -16.26 -9.57
N THR A 127 3.57 -16.53 -10.22
CA THR A 127 2.61 -15.51 -10.66
C THR A 127 2.05 -14.69 -9.49
N TYR A 128 1.81 -15.32 -8.33
CA TYR A 128 1.38 -14.62 -7.13
C TYR A 128 2.48 -13.70 -6.58
N LEU A 129 3.74 -14.15 -6.51
CA LEU A 129 4.84 -13.30 -6.02
C LEU A 129 5.11 -12.12 -6.97
N VAL A 130 5.10 -12.34 -8.29
CA VAL A 130 5.17 -11.29 -9.32
C VAL A 130 4.08 -10.24 -9.11
N ASN A 131 2.82 -10.64 -8.92
CA ASN A 131 1.69 -9.76 -8.65
C ASN A 131 1.87 -8.94 -7.35
N GLN A 132 2.40 -9.56 -6.29
CA GLN A 132 2.66 -8.88 -5.01
C GLN A 132 3.85 -7.91 -5.05
N LEU A 133 4.87 -8.18 -5.87
CA LEU A 133 5.97 -7.25 -6.16
C LEU A 133 5.49 -6.05 -6.98
N CYS A 134 4.74 -6.31 -8.06
CA CYS A 134 4.21 -5.27 -8.96
C CYS A 134 3.27 -4.29 -8.26
N LYS A 135 2.45 -4.78 -7.32
CA LYS A 135 1.58 -3.94 -6.46
C LYS A 135 2.30 -2.99 -5.51
N ARG A 136 3.64 -3.05 -5.43
CA ARG A 136 4.47 -2.24 -4.53
C ARG A 136 5.65 -1.58 -5.26
N GLY A 137 5.53 -1.31 -6.56
CA GLY A 137 6.59 -0.69 -7.37
C GLY A 137 7.84 -1.53 -7.61
N ASN A 138 7.94 -2.74 -7.06
CA ASN A 138 9.10 -3.62 -7.18
C ASN A 138 9.10 -4.37 -8.54
N VAL A 139 8.82 -3.66 -9.63
CA VAL A 139 8.56 -4.25 -10.95
C VAL A 139 9.84 -4.81 -11.58
N GLY A 140 11.00 -4.18 -11.38
CA GLY A 140 12.29 -4.71 -11.83
C GLY A 140 12.62 -6.09 -11.24
N TYR A 141 12.43 -6.27 -9.93
CA TYR A 141 12.53 -7.60 -9.30
C TYR A 141 11.48 -8.58 -9.83
N ALA A 142 10.29 -8.10 -10.16
CA ALA A 142 9.23 -8.94 -10.72
C ALA A 142 9.59 -9.44 -12.14
N MET A 143 10.27 -8.62 -12.96
CA MET A 143 10.83 -9.04 -14.25
C MET A 143 11.93 -10.08 -14.08
N GLN A 144 12.94 -9.80 -13.24
CA GLN A 144 14.01 -10.77 -12.92
C GLN A 144 13.45 -12.11 -12.42
N LEU A 145 12.33 -12.07 -11.68
CA LEU A 145 11.67 -13.27 -11.20
C LEU A 145 10.97 -14.06 -12.32
N VAL A 146 10.44 -13.38 -13.34
CA VAL A 146 9.87 -14.00 -14.55
C VAL A 146 10.97 -14.58 -15.45
N ASP A 147 12.11 -13.92 -15.58
CA ASP A 147 13.26 -14.46 -16.32
C ASP A 147 13.86 -15.69 -15.60
N LYS A 148 13.92 -15.68 -14.25
CA LYS A 148 14.23 -16.86 -13.44
C LYS A 148 13.18 -17.98 -13.62
N MET A 149 11.90 -17.64 -13.77
CA MET A 149 10.81 -18.60 -13.94
C MET A 149 11.01 -19.46 -15.20
N ASP A 150 11.29 -18.83 -16.34
CA ASP A 150 11.65 -19.50 -17.60
C ASP A 150 12.90 -20.39 -17.43
N ALA A 151 13.94 -19.89 -16.75
CA ALA A 151 15.19 -20.63 -16.55
C ALA A 151 15.03 -21.92 -15.71
N TYR A 152 14.00 -21.99 -14.85
CA TYR A 152 13.62 -23.20 -14.11
C TYR A 152 12.55 -24.05 -14.83
N GLY A 153 12.30 -23.81 -16.13
CA GLY A 153 11.35 -24.58 -16.94
C GLY A 153 9.87 -24.31 -16.63
N CYS A 154 9.57 -23.24 -15.88
CA CYS A 154 8.21 -22.81 -15.59
C CYS A 154 7.86 -21.65 -16.54
N HIS A 155 7.09 -21.90 -17.59
CA HIS A 155 6.81 -20.84 -18.57
C HIS A 155 5.78 -19.80 -18.05
N PRO A 156 6.11 -18.49 -18.09
CA PRO A 156 5.20 -17.42 -17.68
C PRO A 156 3.91 -17.39 -18.50
N THR A 157 2.80 -17.12 -17.83
CA THR A 157 1.46 -17.07 -18.44
C THR A 157 1.04 -15.63 -18.75
N THR A 158 -0.05 -15.47 -19.51
CA THR A 158 -0.73 -14.17 -19.67
C THR A 158 -1.08 -13.53 -18.32
N VAL A 159 -1.38 -14.29 -17.26
CA VAL A 159 -1.66 -13.75 -15.92
C VAL A 159 -0.38 -13.22 -15.25
N THR A 160 0.75 -13.90 -15.46
CA THR A 160 2.07 -13.50 -14.99
C THR A 160 2.49 -12.17 -15.62
N TYR A 161 2.39 -12.05 -16.95
CA TYR A 161 2.72 -10.82 -17.66
C TYR A 161 1.68 -9.70 -17.46
N ASN A 162 0.38 -10.00 -17.36
CA ASN A 162 -0.62 -8.98 -17.00
C ASN A 162 -0.34 -8.34 -15.64
N SER A 163 0.28 -9.09 -14.72
CA SER A 163 0.73 -8.55 -13.43
C SER A 163 1.90 -7.58 -13.59
N LEU A 164 2.85 -7.87 -14.49
CA LEU A 164 3.96 -6.97 -14.85
C LEU A 164 3.48 -5.71 -15.60
N VAL A 165 2.66 -5.87 -16.66
CA VAL A 165 2.04 -4.77 -17.42
C VAL A 165 1.28 -3.84 -16.48
N ARG A 166 0.41 -4.39 -15.62
CA ARG A 166 -0.26 -3.62 -14.57
C ARG A 166 0.73 -2.93 -13.63
N GLY A 167 1.83 -3.60 -13.26
CA GLY A 167 2.90 -3.03 -12.46
C GLY A 167 3.47 -1.76 -13.08
N LEU A 168 3.89 -1.82 -14.35
CA LEU A 168 4.42 -0.68 -15.10
C LEU A 168 3.38 0.44 -15.26
N CYS A 169 2.17 0.10 -15.69
CA CYS A 169 1.04 1.03 -15.84
C CYS A 169 0.64 1.73 -14.53
N MET A 170 0.88 1.12 -13.37
CA MET A 170 0.60 1.72 -12.06
C MET A 170 1.69 2.70 -11.58
N HIS A 171 2.86 2.75 -12.26
CA HIS A 171 4.02 3.55 -11.86
C HIS A 171 4.56 4.41 -13.01
N GLY A 172 3.69 4.87 -13.93
CA GLY A 172 4.06 5.87 -14.96
C GLY A 172 5.06 5.37 -16.01
N ASN A 173 5.01 4.08 -16.38
CA ASN A 173 5.98 3.44 -17.26
C ASN A 173 5.34 2.83 -18.52
N LEU A 174 4.47 3.58 -19.23
CA LEU A 174 3.79 3.09 -20.44
C LEU A 174 4.75 2.52 -21.49
N GLN A 175 5.86 3.20 -21.79
CA GLN A 175 6.82 2.78 -22.82
C GLN A 175 7.40 1.37 -22.56
N GLN A 176 7.81 1.09 -21.31
CA GLN A 176 8.25 -0.25 -20.93
C GLN A 176 7.10 -1.26 -21.00
N SER A 177 5.87 -0.83 -20.70
CA SER A 177 4.65 -1.66 -20.73
C SER A 177 4.29 -2.09 -22.17
N LEU A 178 4.42 -1.18 -23.14
CA LEU A 178 4.25 -1.47 -24.56
C LEU A 178 5.34 -2.41 -25.09
N GLN A 179 6.61 -2.18 -24.74
CA GLN A 179 7.71 -3.10 -25.08
C GLN A 179 7.51 -4.50 -24.50
N LEU A 180 6.89 -4.61 -23.31
CA LEU A 180 6.54 -5.88 -22.69
C LEU A 180 5.34 -6.55 -23.38
N MET A 181 4.37 -5.78 -23.88
CA MET A 181 3.27 -6.31 -24.70
C MET A 181 3.77 -6.82 -26.06
N ASP A 182 4.73 -6.15 -26.68
CA ASP A 182 5.39 -6.63 -27.90
C ASP A 182 6.16 -7.94 -27.65
N ARG A 183 6.85 -8.03 -26.50
CA ARG A 183 7.54 -9.27 -26.06
C ARG A 183 6.56 -10.43 -25.80
N LEU A 184 5.37 -10.12 -25.27
CA LEU A 184 4.25 -11.06 -25.09
C LEU A 184 3.81 -11.66 -26.44
N MET A 185 3.48 -10.79 -27.40
CA MET A 185 2.96 -11.20 -28.71
C MET A 185 4.00 -12.03 -29.49
N ARG A 186 5.28 -11.64 -29.46
CA ARG A 186 6.40 -12.41 -30.05
C ARG A 186 6.61 -13.79 -29.42
N ARG A 187 6.15 -14.01 -28.18
CA ARG A 187 6.14 -15.32 -27.50
C ARG A 187 4.87 -16.14 -27.77
N GLY A 188 3.99 -15.68 -28.66
CA GLY A 188 2.71 -16.34 -28.96
C GLY A 188 1.65 -16.20 -27.86
N LEU A 189 1.89 -15.37 -26.84
CA LEU A 189 0.95 -15.13 -25.75
C LEU A 189 0.00 -13.99 -26.14
N VAL A 190 -1.28 -14.32 -26.26
CA VAL A 190 -2.35 -13.36 -26.62
C VAL A 190 -2.63 -12.42 -25.43
N PRO A 191 -2.48 -11.10 -25.57
CA PRO A 191 -2.93 -10.12 -24.58
C PRO A 191 -4.45 -10.20 -24.43
N ASN A 192 -4.96 -9.99 -23.21
CA ASN A 192 -6.40 -10.03 -22.94
C ASN A 192 -6.92 -8.66 -22.52
N VAL A 193 -8.23 -8.56 -22.29
CA VAL A 193 -8.88 -7.25 -22.08
C VAL A 193 -8.39 -6.51 -20.83
N PHE A 194 -7.87 -7.21 -19.83
CA PHE A 194 -7.22 -6.56 -18.70
C PHE A 194 -5.88 -5.92 -19.11
N THR A 195 -5.11 -6.58 -19.98
CA THR A 195 -3.85 -6.04 -20.52
C THR A 195 -4.10 -4.71 -21.23
N TYR A 196 -5.06 -4.69 -22.16
CA TYR A 196 -5.43 -3.48 -22.89
C TYR A 196 -5.98 -2.39 -21.96
N SER A 197 -6.86 -2.74 -21.01
CA SER A 197 -7.46 -1.76 -20.10
C SER A 197 -6.44 -1.08 -19.19
N PHE A 198 -5.38 -1.78 -18.74
CA PHE A 198 -4.29 -1.15 -17.97
C PHE A 198 -3.40 -0.25 -18.82
N LEU A 199 -3.13 -0.64 -20.08
CA LEU A 199 -2.33 0.17 -21.02
C LEU A 199 -3.06 1.48 -21.37
N LEU A 200 -4.36 1.41 -21.65
CA LEU A 200 -5.20 2.58 -21.91
C LEU A 200 -5.33 3.49 -20.67
N GLU A 201 -5.40 2.90 -19.46
CA GLU A 201 -5.44 3.66 -18.21
C GLU A 201 -4.11 4.39 -17.94
N ALA A 202 -2.97 3.81 -18.33
CA ALA A 202 -1.66 4.44 -18.25
C ALA A 202 -1.48 5.53 -19.33
N ALA A 203 -1.79 5.23 -20.60
CA ALA A 203 -1.72 6.21 -21.69
C ALA A 203 -2.54 7.47 -21.40
N TYR A 204 -3.77 7.30 -20.91
CA TYR A 204 -4.60 8.42 -20.47
C TYR A 204 -3.94 9.26 -19.35
N LYS A 205 -3.33 8.61 -18.35
CA LYS A 205 -2.70 9.31 -17.21
C LYS A 205 -1.37 9.97 -17.53
N GLU A 206 -0.60 9.40 -18.44
CA GLU A 206 0.75 9.86 -18.79
C GLU A 206 0.74 10.86 -19.96
N GLN A 207 -0.18 10.70 -20.92
CA GLN A 207 -0.13 11.38 -22.24
C GLN A 207 -1.50 11.89 -22.73
N GLY A 208 -2.55 11.81 -21.91
CA GLY A 208 -3.89 12.31 -22.23
C GLY A 208 -4.75 11.34 -23.05
N VAL A 209 -6.03 11.66 -23.21
CA VAL A 209 -7.02 10.74 -23.79
C VAL A 209 -6.85 10.54 -25.30
N ASP A 210 -6.32 11.51 -26.04
CA ASP A 210 -6.08 11.35 -27.49
C ASP A 210 -5.04 10.26 -27.76
N GLU A 211 -3.99 10.16 -26.95
CA GLU A 211 -3.02 9.06 -27.05
C GLU A 211 -3.65 7.73 -26.66
N ALA A 212 -4.51 7.72 -25.64
CA ALA A 212 -5.24 6.52 -25.26
C ALA A 212 -6.25 6.08 -26.36
N VAL A 213 -6.82 7.01 -27.14
CA VAL A 213 -7.62 6.70 -28.34
C VAL A 213 -6.71 6.12 -29.44
N ARG A 214 -5.59 6.77 -29.78
CA ARG A 214 -4.63 6.24 -30.78
C ARG A 214 -4.15 4.83 -30.44
N LEU A 215 -3.84 4.58 -29.16
CA LEU A 215 -3.43 3.27 -28.67
C LEU A 215 -4.57 2.22 -28.74
N LEU A 216 -5.83 2.63 -28.54
CA LEU A 216 -6.98 1.73 -28.73
C LEU A 216 -7.11 1.30 -30.20
N ASP A 217 -6.97 2.23 -31.12
CA ASP A 217 -7.08 1.95 -32.56
C ASP A 217 -5.89 1.08 -33.03
N GLU A 218 -4.66 1.36 -32.57
CA GLU A 218 -3.49 0.48 -32.81
C GLU A 218 -3.69 -0.94 -32.26
N ILE A 219 -4.31 -1.06 -31.07
CA ILE A 219 -4.68 -2.36 -30.47
C ILE A 219 -5.68 -3.10 -31.37
N ILE A 220 -6.65 -2.41 -31.98
CA ILE A 220 -7.66 -3.00 -32.86
C ILE A 220 -7.03 -3.43 -34.19
N ASP A 221 -6.19 -2.59 -34.81
CA ASP A 221 -5.48 -2.90 -36.06
C ASP A 221 -4.52 -4.10 -35.90
N LYS A 222 -3.90 -4.26 -34.73
CA LYS A 222 -3.13 -5.46 -34.36
C LYS A 222 -3.99 -6.70 -34.08
N GLY A 223 -5.30 -6.66 -34.35
CA GLY A 223 -6.24 -7.76 -34.15
C GLY A 223 -6.71 -7.95 -32.70
N GLY A 224 -6.42 -6.99 -31.83
CA GLY A 224 -6.83 -6.99 -30.42
C GLY A 224 -8.34 -6.85 -30.26
N ARG A 225 -8.86 -7.35 -29.13
CA ARG A 225 -10.29 -7.33 -28.82
C ARG A 225 -10.55 -6.60 -27.49
N PRO A 226 -10.58 -5.25 -27.50
CA PRO A 226 -11.02 -4.47 -26.34
C PRO A 226 -12.50 -4.77 -26.01
N ASN A 227 -12.93 -4.45 -24.80
CA ASN A 227 -14.35 -4.53 -24.41
C ASN A 227 -14.82 -3.22 -23.76
N LEU A 228 -16.09 -3.17 -23.34
CA LEU A 228 -16.69 -2.00 -22.70
C LEU A 228 -15.90 -1.43 -21.51
N VAL A 229 -15.09 -2.22 -20.79
CA VAL A 229 -14.20 -1.69 -19.75
C VAL A 229 -13.12 -0.81 -20.35
N SER A 230 -12.50 -1.25 -21.45
CA SER A 230 -11.49 -0.48 -22.20
C SER A 230 -12.08 0.82 -22.76
N TYR A 231 -13.29 0.77 -23.31
CA TYR A 231 -14.03 1.97 -23.75
C TYR A 231 -14.42 2.89 -22.59
N ASN A 232 -14.82 2.33 -21.43
CA ASN A 232 -15.12 3.11 -20.24
C ASN A 232 -13.89 3.81 -19.64
N VAL A 233 -12.67 3.32 -19.87
CA VAL A 233 -11.44 4.06 -19.51
C VAL A 233 -11.34 5.35 -20.35
N LEU A 234 -11.51 5.28 -21.67
CA LEU A 234 -11.47 6.45 -22.54
C LEU A 234 -12.60 7.44 -22.26
N LEU A 235 -13.82 6.95 -22.05
CA LEU A 235 -14.96 7.77 -21.60
C LEU A 235 -14.64 8.48 -20.27
N THR A 236 -13.96 7.80 -19.33
CA THR A 236 -13.51 8.42 -18.07
C THR A 236 -12.42 9.47 -18.31
N GLY A 237 -11.59 9.32 -19.34
CA GLY A 237 -10.58 10.29 -19.75
C GLY A 237 -11.21 11.58 -20.29
N LEU A 238 -12.07 11.48 -21.31
CA LEU A 238 -12.82 12.61 -21.89
C LEU A 238 -13.58 13.39 -20.79
N CYS A 239 -14.31 12.67 -19.93
CA CYS A 239 -15.04 13.25 -18.80
C CYS A 239 -14.15 14.00 -17.78
N LYS A 240 -12.86 13.67 -17.66
CA LYS A 240 -11.91 14.28 -16.71
C LYS A 240 -11.10 15.42 -17.32
N GLU A 241 -10.88 15.42 -18.63
CA GLU A 241 -10.29 16.54 -19.36
C GLU A 241 -11.30 17.67 -19.61
N GLY A 242 -12.57 17.49 -19.25
CA GLY A 242 -13.64 18.47 -19.49
C GLY A 242 -14.20 18.42 -20.92
N ARG A 243 -13.84 17.41 -21.70
CA ARG A 243 -14.28 17.17 -23.08
C ARG A 243 -15.64 16.46 -23.09
N ILE A 244 -16.64 17.14 -22.51
CA ILE A 244 -17.93 16.52 -22.16
C ILE A 244 -18.76 16.20 -23.39
N ASP A 245 -18.78 17.08 -24.40
CA ASP A 245 -19.51 16.83 -25.65
C ASP A 245 -18.94 15.63 -26.43
N GLU A 246 -17.61 15.54 -26.52
CA GLU A 246 -16.93 14.34 -27.05
C GLU A 246 -17.23 13.10 -26.21
N ALA A 247 -17.35 13.22 -24.88
CA ALA A 247 -17.76 12.11 -24.01
C ALA A 247 -19.21 11.66 -24.27
N VAL A 248 -20.13 12.60 -24.54
CA VAL A 248 -21.51 12.30 -24.95
C VAL A 248 -21.50 11.60 -26.31
N GLU A 249 -20.82 12.13 -27.32
CA GLU A 249 -20.72 11.52 -28.66
C GLU A 249 -20.09 10.13 -28.61
N PHE A 250 -18.99 9.96 -27.88
CA PHE A 250 -18.31 8.68 -27.68
C PHE A 250 -19.22 7.65 -27.00
N PHE A 251 -19.96 8.05 -25.97
CA PHE A 251 -20.97 7.21 -25.32
C PHE A 251 -22.10 6.81 -26.28
N ARG A 252 -22.62 7.77 -27.05
CA ARG A 252 -23.68 7.56 -28.06
C ARG A 252 -23.20 6.66 -29.21
N GLY A 253 -21.90 6.64 -29.49
CA GLY A 253 -21.26 5.76 -30.48
C GLY A 253 -20.98 4.32 -30.01
N LEU A 254 -21.05 4.01 -28.71
CA LEU A 254 -20.77 2.65 -28.20
C LEU A 254 -21.60 1.52 -28.86
N PRO A 255 -22.92 1.69 -29.15
CA PRO A 255 -23.70 0.67 -29.85
C PRO A 255 -23.22 0.39 -31.28
N LEU A 256 -22.71 1.41 -31.98
CA LEU A 256 -22.13 1.25 -33.33
C LEU A 256 -20.83 0.44 -33.28
N LYS A 257 -20.08 0.53 -32.17
CA LYS A 257 -18.91 -0.31 -31.88
C LYS A 257 -19.27 -1.68 -31.27
N GLY A 258 -20.56 -2.05 -31.25
CA GLY A 258 -21.05 -3.36 -30.80
C GLY A 258 -21.24 -3.49 -29.28
N PHE A 259 -21.18 -2.41 -28.51
CA PHE A 259 -21.33 -2.44 -27.05
C PHE A 259 -22.61 -1.74 -26.59
N SER A 260 -23.46 -2.44 -25.84
CA SER A 260 -24.49 -1.78 -25.04
C SER A 260 -23.83 -1.07 -23.86
N PRO A 261 -24.03 0.24 -23.65
CA PRO A 261 -23.64 0.91 -22.42
C PRO A 261 -24.26 0.21 -21.20
N ASN A 262 -23.55 0.22 -20.08
CA ASN A 262 -24.01 -0.39 -18.82
C ASN A 262 -23.99 0.62 -17.68
N VAL A 263 -24.47 0.22 -16.49
CA VAL A 263 -24.50 1.04 -15.27
C VAL A 263 -23.19 1.78 -14.98
N VAL A 264 -22.02 1.22 -15.32
CA VAL A 264 -20.72 1.91 -15.17
C VAL A 264 -20.55 3.01 -16.22
N SER A 265 -20.85 2.73 -17.50
CA SER A 265 -20.83 3.73 -18.58
C SER A 265 -21.76 4.91 -18.28
N TYR A 266 -23.01 4.63 -17.89
CA TYR A 266 -23.98 5.65 -17.45
C TYR A 266 -23.44 6.45 -16.26
N ASN A 267 -22.94 5.79 -15.21
CA ASN A 267 -22.37 6.47 -14.03
C ASN A 267 -21.06 7.24 -14.28
N ILE A 268 -20.37 7.04 -15.41
CA ILE A 268 -19.21 7.87 -15.81
C ILE A 268 -19.72 9.18 -16.42
N LEU A 269 -20.58 9.08 -17.44
CA LEU A 269 -21.10 10.25 -18.16
C LEU A 269 -22.00 11.12 -17.27
N LEU A 270 -22.90 10.49 -16.50
CA LEU A 270 -23.78 11.16 -15.54
C LEU A 270 -23.00 12.03 -14.55
N ARG A 271 -21.87 11.52 -14.03
CA ARG A 271 -21.00 12.31 -13.14
C ARG A 271 -20.45 13.54 -13.84
N SER A 272 -20.00 13.42 -15.10
CA SER A 272 -19.45 14.54 -15.84
C SER A 272 -20.52 15.61 -16.12
N LEU A 273 -21.70 15.21 -16.59
CA LEU A 273 -22.84 16.10 -16.84
C LEU A 273 -23.30 16.82 -15.57
N CYS A 274 -23.51 16.09 -14.46
CA CYS A 274 -23.95 16.68 -13.20
C CYS A 274 -22.93 17.66 -12.61
N TYR A 275 -21.63 17.33 -12.58
CA TYR A 275 -20.59 18.22 -12.06
C TYR A 275 -20.21 19.37 -13.02
N ALA A 276 -20.75 19.39 -14.23
CA ALA A 276 -20.72 20.53 -15.15
C ALA A 276 -22.03 21.34 -15.19
N GLY A 277 -23.05 20.94 -14.42
CA GLY A 277 -24.35 21.62 -14.36
C GLY A 277 -25.25 21.38 -15.59
N ARG A 278 -24.95 20.37 -16.42
CA ARG A 278 -25.75 19.98 -17.60
C ARG A 278 -26.95 19.12 -17.19
N TRP A 279 -27.79 19.67 -16.32
CA TRP A 279 -28.84 18.93 -15.58
C TRP A 279 -29.86 18.24 -16.50
N GLY A 280 -30.40 18.92 -17.51
CA GLY A 280 -31.39 18.31 -18.42
C GLY A 280 -30.85 17.12 -19.23
N GLU A 281 -29.55 17.10 -19.55
CA GLU A 281 -28.90 15.95 -20.17
C GLU A 281 -28.65 14.81 -19.16
N ALA A 282 -28.32 15.16 -17.91
CA ALA A 282 -28.20 14.18 -16.84
C ALA A 282 -29.55 13.51 -16.49
N GLU A 283 -30.64 14.29 -16.48
CA GLU A 283 -32.02 13.84 -16.29
C GLU A 283 -32.47 12.91 -17.42
N ALA A 284 -32.32 13.33 -18.69
CA ALA A 284 -32.61 12.48 -19.84
C ALA A 284 -31.76 11.18 -19.87
N LEU A 285 -30.52 11.24 -19.38
CA LEU A 285 -29.63 10.08 -19.25
C LEU A 285 -30.08 9.11 -18.13
N LEU A 286 -30.71 9.62 -17.06
CA LEU A 286 -31.34 8.79 -16.01
C LEU A 286 -32.62 8.12 -16.52
N GLU A 287 -33.47 8.85 -17.25
CA GLU A 287 -34.68 8.30 -17.86
C GLU A 287 -34.34 7.17 -18.84
N GLU A 288 -33.35 7.38 -19.72
CA GLU A 288 -32.85 6.35 -20.62
C GLU A 288 -32.26 5.14 -19.88
N MET A 289 -31.53 5.39 -18.78
CA MET A 289 -30.98 4.33 -17.93
C MET A 289 -32.09 3.46 -17.32
N GLY A 290 -33.17 4.07 -16.84
CA GLY A 290 -34.38 3.37 -16.38
C GLY A 290 -35.06 2.57 -17.49
N GLY A 291 -35.15 3.12 -18.71
CA GLY A 291 -35.77 2.48 -19.87
C GLY A 291 -35.01 1.32 -20.51
N ARG A 292 -33.78 1.00 -20.06
CA ARG A 292 -32.92 -0.07 -20.60
C ARG A 292 -32.55 -1.16 -19.58
N ASP A 293 -33.42 -1.42 -18.60
CA ASP A 293 -33.20 -2.34 -17.47
C ASP A 293 -31.92 -2.05 -16.64
N CYS A 294 -31.30 -0.88 -16.82
CA CYS A 294 -30.04 -0.50 -16.16
C CYS A 294 -30.33 0.15 -14.81
N VAL A 295 -30.85 -0.63 -13.85
CA VAL A 295 -31.33 -0.14 -12.55
C VAL A 295 -30.32 0.80 -11.83
N PRO A 296 -30.72 2.01 -11.42
CA PRO A 296 -29.90 2.92 -10.60
C PRO A 296 -29.35 2.27 -9.33
N THR A 297 -28.07 2.51 -9.06
CA THR A 297 -27.33 1.87 -7.96
C THR A 297 -26.91 2.88 -6.90
N VAL A 298 -26.37 2.41 -5.77
CA VAL A 298 -25.73 3.26 -4.74
C VAL A 298 -24.73 4.25 -5.34
N ILE A 299 -24.00 3.86 -6.39
CA ILE A 299 -23.06 4.76 -7.08
C ILE A 299 -23.81 5.87 -7.83
N THR A 300 -24.94 5.55 -8.47
CA THR A 300 -25.80 6.48 -9.21
C THR A 300 -26.38 7.54 -8.27
N TYR A 301 -27.05 7.13 -7.18
CA TYR A 301 -27.60 8.09 -6.20
C TYR A 301 -26.50 8.92 -5.53
N ASN A 302 -25.35 8.33 -5.18
CA ASN A 302 -24.23 9.09 -4.58
C ASN A 302 -23.59 10.10 -5.57
N ILE A 303 -23.69 9.90 -6.89
CA ILE A 303 -23.31 10.93 -7.88
C ILE A 303 -24.28 12.11 -7.81
N LEU A 304 -25.58 11.84 -7.87
CA LEU A 304 -26.62 12.87 -7.85
C LEU A 304 -26.56 13.69 -6.57
N ILE A 305 -26.64 13.02 -5.41
CA ILE A 305 -26.53 13.62 -4.07
C ILE A 305 -25.23 14.44 -3.94
N GLY A 306 -24.10 13.89 -4.39
CA GLY A 306 -22.81 14.57 -4.34
C GLY A 306 -22.75 15.84 -5.19
N SER A 307 -23.33 15.80 -6.39
CA SER A 307 -23.39 16.96 -7.30
C SER A 307 -24.37 18.04 -6.81
N LEU A 308 -25.57 17.65 -6.36
CA LEU A 308 -26.55 18.57 -5.80
C LEU A 308 -25.99 19.28 -4.56
N ALA A 309 -25.35 18.55 -3.64
CA ALA A 309 -24.67 19.12 -2.49
C ALA A 309 -23.48 20.03 -2.88
N PHE A 310 -22.72 19.72 -3.94
CA PHE A 310 -21.65 20.57 -4.46
C PHE A 310 -22.19 21.94 -4.92
N TYR A 311 -23.27 21.95 -5.70
CA TYR A 311 -23.96 23.17 -6.14
C TYR A 311 -24.82 23.86 -5.06
N GLY A 312 -24.96 23.26 -3.86
CA GLY A 312 -25.77 23.82 -2.77
C GLY A 312 -27.27 23.54 -2.85
N ARG A 313 -27.71 22.67 -3.77
CA ARG A 313 -29.09 22.15 -3.86
C ARG A 313 -29.34 21.10 -2.78
N THR A 314 -29.18 21.49 -1.50
CA THR A 314 -29.12 20.53 -0.37
C THR A 314 -30.44 19.84 -0.07
N GLU A 315 -31.55 20.55 -0.22
CA GLU A 315 -32.92 20.06 -0.06
C GLU A 315 -33.18 18.91 -1.06
N GLU A 316 -32.88 19.15 -2.34
CA GLU A 316 -33.00 18.16 -3.41
C GLU A 316 -32.05 16.97 -3.18
N ALA A 317 -30.84 17.20 -2.65
CA ALA A 317 -29.92 16.14 -2.28
C ALA A 317 -30.48 15.23 -1.16
N VAL A 318 -31.31 15.77 -0.26
CA VAL A 318 -32.07 15.00 0.75
C VAL A 318 -33.27 14.28 0.11
N GLU A 319 -33.99 14.91 -0.82
CA GLU A 319 -35.11 14.26 -1.53
C GLU A 319 -34.66 13.04 -2.35
N VAL A 320 -33.51 13.13 -3.03
CA VAL A 320 -32.86 12.02 -3.74
C VAL A 320 -32.37 10.93 -2.78
N LEU A 321 -31.94 11.28 -1.56
CA LEU A 321 -31.61 10.30 -0.52
C LEU A 321 -32.85 9.55 0.00
N GLU A 322 -33.99 10.22 0.12
CA GLU A 322 -35.27 9.56 0.43
C GLU A 322 -35.84 8.80 -0.77
N GLU A 323 -35.52 9.19 -2.00
CA GLU A 323 -35.86 8.43 -3.22
C GLU A 323 -35.08 7.11 -3.28
N MET A 324 -33.77 7.18 -3.04
CA MET A 324 -32.88 6.03 -2.90
C MET A 324 -33.45 5.00 -1.91
N LEU A 325 -33.98 5.47 -0.77
CA LEU A 325 -34.65 4.65 0.24
C LEU A 325 -36.00 4.09 -0.23
N ARG A 326 -36.83 4.88 -0.92
CA ARG A 326 -38.11 4.43 -1.53
C ARG A 326 -37.89 3.34 -2.58
N ASN A 327 -36.81 3.45 -3.36
CA ASN A 327 -36.39 2.50 -4.38
C ASN A 327 -35.57 1.31 -3.81
N TRP A 328 -35.61 1.09 -2.48
CA TRP A 328 -34.97 -0.01 -1.75
C TRP A 328 -33.44 -0.08 -1.85
N VAL A 329 -32.78 0.95 -2.36
CA VAL A 329 -31.32 1.02 -2.47
C VAL A 329 -30.76 1.48 -1.12
N ARG A 330 -30.05 0.60 -0.40
CA ARG A 330 -29.55 0.92 0.94
C ARG A 330 -28.45 2.01 0.89
N PRO A 331 -28.62 3.18 1.54
CA PRO A 331 -27.57 4.20 1.60
C PRO A 331 -26.37 3.75 2.45
N ASN A 332 -25.23 4.38 2.20
CA ASN A 332 -24.00 4.19 2.96
C ASN A 332 -23.44 5.55 3.42
N ALA A 333 -22.30 5.58 4.12
CA ALA A 333 -21.75 6.84 4.60
C ALA A 333 -21.44 7.84 3.47
N ALA A 334 -21.02 7.37 2.29
CA ALA A 334 -20.80 8.23 1.13
C ALA A 334 -22.11 8.80 0.51
N SER A 335 -23.29 8.30 0.90
CA SER A 335 -24.59 8.92 0.59
C SER A 335 -24.88 10.12 1.51
N TYR A 336 -24.50 10.06 2.78
CA TYR A 336 -24.76 11.12 3.76
C TYR A 336 -23.66 12.19 3.80
N ASN A 337 -22.39 11.80 3.65
CA ASN A 337 -21.23 12.68 3.84
C ASN A 337 -21.24 13.97 2.97
N PRO A 338 -21.68 13.96 1.69
CA PRO A 338 -21.75 15.20 0.90
C PRO A 338 -22.77 16.21 1.45
N ILE A 339 -23.95 15.71 1.86
CA ILE A 339 -25.02 16.52 2.45
C ILE A 339 -24.55 17.12 3.79
N ILE A 340 -23.93 16.28 4.65
CA ILE A 340 -23.37 16.71 5.93
C ILE A 340 -22.29 17.79 5.72
N ALA A 341 -21.32 17.56 4.82
CA ALA A 341 -20.25 18.52 4.55
C ALA A 341 -20.79 19.87 4.05
N ARG A 342 -21.86 19.85 3.24
CA ARG A 342 -22.49 21.07 2.73
C ARG A 342 -23.30 21.79 3.81
N PHE A 343 -24.09 21.10 4.62
CA PHE A 343 -24.78 21.73 5.77
C PHE A 343 -23.80 22.25 6.83
N CYS A 344 -22.65 21.60 7.03
CA CYS A 344 -21.54 22.11 7.83
C CYS A 344 -21.00 23.44 7.26
N LYS A 345 -20.74 23.51 5.95
CA LYS A 345 -20.31 24.75 5.28
C LYS A 345 -21.37 25.87 5.36
N GLU A 346 -22.66 25.52 5.35
CA GLU A 346 -23.75 26.48 5.50
C GLU A 346 -24.06 26.84 6.97
N GLY A 347 -23.36 26.24 7.95
CA GLY A 347 -23.62 26.44 9.38
C GLY A 347 -24.97 25.92 9.86
N ARG A 348 -25.64 25.05 9.08
CA ARG A 348 -27.02 24.57 9.32
C ARG A 348 -27.03 23.37 10.26
N LEU A 349 -26.60 23.58 11.51
CA LEU A 349 -26.41 22.51 12.51
C LEU A 349 -27.64 21.63 12.73
N ASP A 350 -28.85 22.19 12.76
CA ASP A 350 -30.08 21.42 12.90
C ASP A 350 -30.25 20.37 11.80
N MET A 351 -29.77 20.66 10.59
CA MET A 351 -29.82 19.76 9.45
C MET A 351 -28.68 18.74 9.49
N VAL A 352 -27.47 19.15 9.90
CA VAL A 352 -26.35 18.23 10.21
C VAL A 352 -26.78 17.18 11.23
N MET A 353 -27.40 17.61 12.33
CA MET A 353 -27.94 16.76 13.40
C MET A 353 -29.00 15.80 12.85
N LYS A 354 -30.04 16.29 12.17
CA LYS A 354 -31.08 15.45 11.57
C LYS A 354 -30.51 14.41 10.60
N CYS A 355 -29.54 14.78 9.75
CA CYS A 355 -28.90 13.85 8.83
C CYS A 355 -28.11 12.75 9.57
N LEU A 356 -27.37 13.08 10.63
CA LEU A 356 -26.64 12.11 11.43
C LEU A 356 -27.57 11.20 12.23
N GLU A 357 -28.63 11.73 12.84
CA GLU A 357 -29.63 10.90 13.52
C GLU A 357 -30.35 9.97 12.56
N HIS A 358 -30.67 10.44 11.35
CA HIS A 358 -31.25 9.60 10.30
C HIS A 358 -30.28 8.49 9.84
N MET A 359 -29.01 8.84 9.61
CA MET A 359 -27.93 7.91 9.26
C MET A 359 -27.79 6.79 10.30
N MET A 360 -27.77 7.15 11.59
CA MET A 360 -27.70 6.19 12.69
C MET A 360 -28.96 5.33 12.79
N HIS A 361 -30.16 5.91 12.64
CA HIS A 361 -31.43 5.18 12.65
C HIS A 361 -31.52 4.14 11.52
N LYS A 362 -31.04 4.47 10.30
CA LYS A 362 -30.92 3.52 9.18
C LYS A 362 -29.77 2.51 9.32
N ARG A 363 -29.12 2.44 10.48
CA ARG A 363 -27.97 1.57 10.79
C ARG A 363 -26.82 1.75 9.78
N VAL A 364 -26.46 3.00 9.52
CA VAL A 364 -25.23 3.39 8.82
C VAL A 364 -24.32 4.03 9.87
N SER A 365 -23.13 3.47 10.07
CA SER A 365 -22.14 4.05 10.98
C SER A 365 -21.42 5.22 10.30
N PRO A 366 -21.26 6.37 10.96
CA PRO A 366 -20.25 7.37 10.62
C PRO A 366 -18.89 6.72 10.38
N ASN A 367 -18.14 7.26 9.42
CA ASN A 367 -16.79 6.83 9.09
C ASN A 367 -15.85 8.04 9.00
N ASP A 368 -14.57 7.81 8.65
CA ASP A 368 -13.58 8.87 8.45
C ASP A 368 -14.12 10.00 7.56
N GLY A 369 -14.81 9.66 6.46
CA GLY A 369 -15.44 10.64 5.58
C GLY A 369 -16.56 11.47 6.23
N THR A 370 -17.22 10.95 7.27
CA THR A 370 -18.22 11.68 8.06
C THR A 370 -17.53 12.64 9.04
N TYR A 371 -16.45 12.22 9.70
CA TYR A 371 -15.65 13.08 10.55
C TYR A 371 -14.96 14.20 9.74
N ASN A 372 -14.48 13.87 8.55
CA ASN A 372 -13.94 14.82 7.56
C ASN A 372 -15.01 15.83 7.07
N ALA A 373 -16.28 15.43 7.01
CA ALA A 373 -17.39 16.31 6.65
C ALA A 373 -17.72 17.28 7.79
N ILE A 374 -17.69 16.81 9.04
CA ILE A 374 -17.89 17.66 10.23
C ILE A 374 -16.69 18.61 10.45
N ALA A 375 -15.47 18.19 10.09
CA ALA A 375 -14.26 19.01 10.14
C ALA A 375 -14.36 20.34 9.37
N VAL A 376 -15.28 20.44 8.40
CA VAL A 376 -15.59 21.69 7.69
C VAL A 376 -16.04 22.79 8.64
N LEU A 377 -16.78 22.47 9.72
CA LEU A 377 -17.14 23.46 10.76
C LEU A 377 -15.90 24.07 11.41
N CYS A 378 -14.84 23.28 11.65
CA CYS A 378 -13.58 23.81 12.20
C CYS A 378 -12.87 24.75 11.21
N VAL A 379 -12.95 24.48 9.90
CA VAL A 379 -12.40 25.37 8.86
C VAL A 379 -13.15 26.70 8.79
N GLU A 380 -14.47 26.67 8.95
CA GLU A 380 -15.33 27.87 9.06
C GLU A 380 -15.26 28.51 10.48
N GLY A 381 -14.28 28.13 11.32
CA GLY A 381 -14.04 28.69 12.67
C GLY A 381 -15.04 28.27 13.77
N LYS A 382 -16.01 27.40 13.45
CA LYS A 382 -17.14 27.00 14.29
C LYS A 382 -16.81 25.78 15.17
N VAL A 383 -15.71 25.85 15.94
CA VAL A 383 -15.19 24.68 16.69
C VAL A 383 -16.11 24.22 17.82
N ASP A 384 -16.78 25.12 18.55
CA ASP A 384 -17.79 24.73 19.56
C ASP A 384 -19.02 24.04 18.91
N GLU A 385 -19.37 24.44 17.68
CA GLU A 385 -20.44 23.80 16.89
C GLU A 385 -20.00 22.43 16.33
N ALA A 386 -18.69 22.22 16.15
CA ALA A 386 -18.08 20.96 15.73
C ALA A 386 -17.81 20.00 16.91
N PHE A 387 -17.66 20.50 18.14
CA PHE A 387 -17.70 19.68 19.36
C PHE A 387 -19.14 19.28 19.70
N SER A 388 -20.07 20.24 19.59
CA SER A 388 -21.47 19.93 19.27
C SER A 388 -21.51 19.09 17.99
N VAL A 389 -22.62 18.42 17.68
CA VAL A 389 -22.63 17.35 16.67
C VAL A 389 -21.76 16.13 17.08
N LEU A 390 -20.43 16.23 17.17
CA LEU A 390 -19.53 15.10 17.51
C LEU A 390 -19.87 14.47 18.86
N GLN A 391 -20.13 15.27 19.90
CA GLN A 391 -20.55 14.73 21.20
C GLN A 391 -21.84 13.90 21.10
N SER A 392 -22.79 14.31 20.24
CA SER A 392 -24.06 13.60 20.04
C SER A 392 -23.89 12.27 19.30
N VAL A 393 -22.89 12.17 18.41
CA VAL A 393 -22.51 10.92 17.73
C VAL A 393 -21.77 10.01 18.72
N GLY A 394 -20.80 10.56 19.46
CA GLY A 394 -20.01 9.84 20.46
C GLY A 394 -20.84 9.12 21.51
N ASN A 395 -21.76 9.84 22.13
CA ASN A 395 -22.66 9.30 23.15
C ASN A 395 -23.57 8.16 22.64
N LYS A 396 -23.66 7.95 21.32
CA LYS A 396 -24.47 6.92 20.67
C LYS A 396 -23.64 5.80 20.00
N GLN A 397 -22.29 5.85 20.04
CA GLN A 397 -21.42 4.88 19.35
C GLN A 397 -20.39 4.17 20.24
N ASN A 398 -20.20 4.58 21.50
CA ASN A 398 -19.17 4.07 22.44
C ASN A 398 -17.70 4.29 22.00
N THR A 399 -17.42 4.89 20.84
CA THR A 399 -16.08 5.34 20.46
C THR A 399 -15.62 6.47 21.39
N THR A 400 -14.33 6.51 21.75
CA THR A 400 -13.83 7.50 22.71
C THR A 400 -13.64 8.87 22.03
N MET A 401 -13.85 9.96 22.78
CA MET A 401 -13.69 11.32 22.25
C MET A 401 -12.26 11.59 21.73
N GLN A 402 -11.26 10.92 22.30
CA GLN A 402 -9.86 10.99 21.84
C GLN A 402 -9.70 10.48 20.39
N GLU A 403 -10.41 9.43 19.98
CA GLU A 403 -10.33 8.95 18.60
C GLU A 403 -10.97 9.92 17.60
N TYR A 404 -11.99 10.68 18.00
CA TYR A 404 -12.56 11.74 17.16
C TYR A 404 -11.61 12.92 16.99
N TYR A 405 -11.03 13.44 18.08
CA TYR A 405 -10.03 14.50 17.99
C TYR A 405 -8.86 14.08 17.10
N LYS A 406 -8.28 12.90 17.34
CA LYS A 406 -7.21 12.31 16.53
C LYS A 406 -7.57 12.26 15.04
N ASN A 407 -8.75 11.76 14.69
CA ASN A 407 -9.18 11.62 13.29
C ASN A 407 -9.42 12.98 12.62
N VAL A 408 -10.10 13.92 13.29
CA VAL A 408 -10.42 15.25 12.73
C VAL A 408 -9.17 16.13 12.62
N ILE A 409 -8.33 16.19 13.66
CA ILE A 409 -7.04 16.91 13.62
C ILE A 409 -6.17 16.34 12.49
N SER A 410 -6.06 15.01 12.39
CA SER A 410 -5.27 14.38 11.34
C SER A 410 -5.82 14.60 9.93
N PHE A 411 -7.13 14.81 9.75
CA PHE A 411 -7.70 15.22 8.47
C PHE A 411 -7.40 16.68 8.13
N LEU A 412 -7.57 17.61 9.08
CA LEU A 412 -7.29 19.04 8.89
C LEU A 412 -5.82 19.26 8.52
N CYS A 413 -4.90 18.59 9.19
CA CYS A 413 -3.46 18.63 8.86
C CYS A 413 -3.17 18.07 7.45
N LYS A 414 -3.79 16.94 7.08
CA LYS A 414 -3.69 16.38 5.71
C LYS A 414 -4.31 17.26 4.62
N LYS A 415 -5.02 18.33 5.00
CA LYS A 415 -5.67 19.27 4.10
C LYS A 415 -5.02 20.64 4.03
N GLY A 416 -3.93 20.89 4.74
CA GLY A 416 -3.34 22.23 4.83
C GLY A 416 -4.30 23.21 5.51
N ASN A 417 -4.81 22.82 6.69
CA ASN A 417 -5.71 23.63 7.52
C ASN A 417 -5.24 23.56 9.00
N THR A 418 -3.95 23.80 9.26
CA THR A 418 -3.36 23.74 10.62
C THR A 418 -4.09 24.62 11.64
N LEU A 419 -4.48 25.85 11.29
CA LEU A 419 -5.18 26.78 12.20
C LEU A 419 -6.43 26.15 12.83
N ALA A 420 -7.27 25.51 12.02
CA ALA A 420 -8.46 24.80 12.49
C ALA A 420 -8.10 23.55 13.34
N ALA A 421 -6.98 22.91 13.04
CA ALA A 421 -6.46 21.79 13.82
C ALA A 421 -5.97 22.24 15.21
N PHE A 422 -5.33 23.41 15.31
CA PHE A 422 -4.90 24.03 16.58
C PHE A 422 -6.07 24.51 17.44
N GLN A 423 -7.09 25.13 16.85
CA GLN A 423 -8.30 25.51 17.59
C GLN A 423 -8.97 24.27 18.21
N LEU A 424 -9.01 23.16 17.46
CA LEU A 424 -9.55 21.89 17.94
C LEU A 424 -8.64 21.21 18.98
N LEU A 425 -7.31 21.35 18.89
CA LEU A 425 -6.34 20.90 19.89
C LEU A 425 -6.45 21.70 21.21
N HIS A 426 -6.69 23.01 21.11
CA HIS A 426 -6.97 23.85 22.27
C HIS A 426 -8.27 23.42 22.96
N GLU A 427 -9.33 23.14 22.20
CA GLU A 427 -10.59 22.64 22.77
C GLU A 427 -10.46 21.22 23.37
N MET A 428 -9.64 20.37 22.76
CA MET A 428 -9.29 19.04 23.27
C MET A 428 -8.63 19.12 24.66
N THR A 429 -7.58 19.94 24.78
CA THR A 429 -6.81 20.11 26.03
C THR A 429 -7.60 20.86 27.11
N LYS A 430 -8.36 21.91 26.74
CA LYS A 430 -9.32 22.62 27.61
C LYS A 430 -10.39 21.70 28.22
N ARG A 431 -10.74 20.60 27.54
CA ARG A 431 -11.68 19.57 28.05
C ARG A 431 -10.99 18.40 28.77
N GLY A 432 -9.68 18.51 29.06
CA GLY A 432 -8.93 17.52 29.84
C GLY A 432 -8.48 16.29 29.04
N TYR A 433 -8.49 16.33 27.71
CA TYR A 433 -7.93 15.28 26.86
C TYR A 433 -6.52 15.67 26.42
N THR A 434 -5.53 14.83 26.71
CA THR A 434 -4.18 14.97 26.15
C THR A 434 -4.12 14.46 24.71
N PRO A 435 -3.42 15.15 23.79
CA PRO A 435 -3.15 14.63 22.46
C PRO A 435 -2.22 13.40 22.54
N ASP A 436 -2.41 12.44 21.63
CA ASP A 436 -1.50 11.31 21.48
C ASP A 436 -0.36 11.62 20.47
N SER A 437 0.68 10.78 20.46
CA SER A 437 1.80 10.95 19.51
C SER A 437 1.33 11.04 18.05
N TYR A 438 0.29 10.28 17.66
CA TYR A 438 -0.24 10.32 16.29
C TYR A 438 -0.88 11.68 15.94
N THR A 439 -1.55 12.31 16.91
CA THR A 439 -2.12 13.65 16.78
C THR A 439 -1.00 14.68 16.58
N ASN A 440 0.06 14.63 17.40
CA ASN A 440 1.21 15.53 17.29
C ASN A 440 2.02 15.30 16.00
N SER A 441 2.29 14.04 15.63
CA SER A 441 2.86 13.65 14.33
C SER A 441 2.03 14.14 13.13
N SER A 442 0.70 14.25 13.30
CA SER A 442 -0.17 14.81 12.26
C SER A 442 -0.04 16.34 12.18
N LEU A 443 0.01 17.03 13.33
CA LEU A 443 0.18 18.49 13.42
C LEU A 443 1.52 18.95 12.83
N ILE A 444 2.64 18.37 13.29
CA ILE A 444 3.99 18.61 12.77
C ILE A 444 4.00 18.46 11.24
N ARG A 445 3.45 17.36 10.74
CA ARG A 445 3.40 17.07 9.30
C ARG A 445 2.50 18.03 8.50
N GLY A 446 1.44 18.55 9.11
CA GLY A 446 0.58 19.58 8.51
C GLY A 446 1.32 20.91 8.37
N LEU A 447 1.94 21.37 9.46
CA LEU A 447 2.75 22.58 9.51
C LEU A 447 3.90 22.56 8.49
N CYS A 448 4.67 21.47 8.46
CA CYS A 448 5.71 21.28 7.46
C CYS A 448 5.19 21.18 6.01
N MET A 449 3.92 20.84 5.79
CA MET A 449 3.29 20.89 4.46
C MET A 449 2.78 22.30 4.08
N GLU A 450 2.58 23.19 5.06
CA GLU A 450 2.24 24.60 4.87
C GLU A 450 3.48 25.51 4.84
N GLY A 451 4.67 24.97 5.13
CA GLY A 451 5.94 25.73 5.22
C GLY A 451 6.20 26.37 6.58
N MET A 452 5.31 26.17 7.55
CA MET A 452 5.37 26.69 8.92
C MET A 452 6.31 25.84 9.77
N LEU A 453 7.62 25.96 9.52
CA LEU A 453 8.64 25.12 10.16
C LEU A 453 8.86 25.49 11.63
N ASP A 454 8.96 26.78 11.96
CA ASP A 454 9.27 27.23 13.32
C ASP A 454 8.17 26.80 14.30
N GLU A 455 6.90 26.88 13.89
CA GLU A 455 5.75 26.38 14.65
C GLU A 455 5.74 24.84 14.76
N ALA A 456 6.29 24.12 13.77
CA ALA A 456 6.44 22.67 13.86
C ALA A 456 7.50 22.26 14.89
N MET A 457 8.55 23.07 15.06
CA MET A 457 9.52 22.95 16.15
C MET A 457 8.90 23.29 17.50
N GLU A 458 8.08 24.34 17.62
CA GLU A 458 7.37 24.66 18.86
C GLU A 458 6.46 23.51 19.31
N VAL A 459 5.68 22.91 18.40
CA VAL A 459 4.87 21.70 18.70
C VAL A 459 5.75 20.54 19.19
N PHE A 460 6.96 20.40 18.65
CA PHE A 460 7.89 19.35 19.07
C PHE A 460 8.45 19.61 20.49
N VAL A 461 8.83 20.84 20.80
CA VAL A 461 9.30 21.23 22.15
C VAL A 461 8.19 21.07 23.19
N VAL A 462 6.98 21.56 22.90
CA VAL A 462 5.80 21.40 23.76
C VAL A 462 5.45 19.92 23.98
N MET A 463 5.74 19.04 23.02
CA MET A 463 5.58 17.59 23.17
C MET A 463 6.61 16.98 24.12
N GLU A 464 7.85 17.46 24.15
CA GLU A 464 8.88 17.03 25.12
C GLU A 464 8.60 17.50 26.54
N GLU A 465 8.03 18.70 26.72
CA GLU A 465 7.71 19.27 28.04
C GLU A 465 6.52 18.58 28.74
N ASN A 466 5.52 18.10 27.99
CA ASN A 466 4.24 17.63 28.53
C ASN A 466 4.18 16.11 28.83
N GLU A 467 5.31 15.49 29.22
CA GLU A 467 5.50 14.02 29.44
C GLU A 467 5.18 13.10 28.23
N ASN A 468 4.63 13.65 27.15
CA ASN A 468 4.30 13.02 25.89
C ASN A 468 5.55 12.74 25.03
N MET A 469 6.56 12.11 25.62
CA MET A 469 7.87 11.78 25.01
C MET A 469 7.78 11.45 23.52
N PRO A 470 8.41 12.25 22.62
CA PRO A 470 8.42 11.97 21.19
C PRO A 470 8.87 10.56 20.87
N ASP A 471 8.24 9.94 19.88
CA ASP A 471 8.68 8.69 19.29
C ASP A 471 9.38 8.93 17.94
N VAL A 472 9.91 7.84 17.38
CA VAL A 472 10.66 7.83 16.12
C VAL A 472 9.84 8.40 14.95
N ASP A 473 8.51 8.26 14.96
CA ASP A 473 7.66 8.78 13.89
C ASP A 473 7.33 10.28 14.06
N ASN A 474 7.43 10.85 15.26
CA ASN A 474 7.46 12.31 15.45
C ASN A 474 8.74 12.89 14.84
N TYR A 475 9.92 12.35 15.20
CA TYR A 475 11.20 12.76 14.62
C TYR A 475 11.19 12.60 13.08
N ASN A 476 10.75 11.45 12.56
CA ASN A 476 10.60 11.23 11.12
C ASN A 476 9.63 12.24 10.45
N SER A 477 8.59 12.69 11.14
CA SER A 477 7.66 13.70 10.61
C SER A 477 8.32 15.07 10.45
N LEU A 478 9.18 15.45 11.41
CA LEU A 478 9.89 16.73 11.41
C LEU A 478 11.04 16.73 10.39
N ILE A 479 11.89 15.70 10.39
CA ILE A 479 12.99 15.51 9.43
C ILE A 479 12.46 15.51 7.99
N LEU A 480 11.35 14.80 7.71
CA LEU A 480 10.73 14.78 6.37
C LEU A 480 10.15 16.15 5.97
N GLY A 481 9.74 16.97 6.94
CA GLY A 481 9.34 18.34 6.70
C GLY A 481 10.50 19.22 6.23
N LEU A 482 11.60 19.17 6.97
CA LEU A 482 12.81 19.94 6.69
C LEU A 482 13.46 19.55 5.37
N CYS A 483 13.62 18.25 5.11
CA CYS A 483 14.12 17.76 3.82
C CYS A 483 13.25 18.21 2.62
N LYS A 484 11.93 18.37 2.82
CA LYS A 484 11.03 18.89 1.78
C LYS A 484 11.08 20.40 1.60
N ALA A 485 11.52 21.13 2.62
CA ALA A 485 11.70 22.57 2.59
C ALA A 485 13.11 23.02 2.16
N GLN A 486 13.93 22.07 1.68
CA GLN A 486 15.35 22.28 1.34
C GLN A 486 16.16 22.83 2.53
N ARG A 487 15.97 22.18 3.68
CA ARG A 487 16.64 22.43 4.97
C ARG A 487 17.26 21.15 5.52
N THR A 488 18.09 20.46 4.74
CA THR A 488 18.84 19.29 5.24
C THR A 488 19.74 19.63 6.43
N ASP A 489 20.23 20.87 6.52
CA ASP A 489 20.98 21.41 7.67
C ASP A 489 20.28 21.09 9.01
N LEU A 490 19.07 21.61 9.18
CA LEU A 490 18.25 21.37 10.37
C LEU A 490 17.76 19.92 10.47
N ALA A 491 17.59 19.23 9.33
CA ALA A 491 17.16 17.83 9.31
C ALA A 491 18.23 16.91 9.95
N PHE A 492 19.50 17.23 9.77
CA PHE A 492 20.62 16.57 10.44
C PHE A 492 20.74 16.96 11.91
N ASP A 493 20.57 18.24 12.29
CA ASP A 493 20.53 18.65 13.70
C ASP A 493 19.44 17.88 14.49
N VAL A 494 18.23 17.78 13.93
CA VAL A 494 17.11 17.01 14.53
C VAL A 494 17.44 15.51 14.63
N PHE A 495 18.16 14.96 13.65
CA PHE A 495 18.63 13.56 13.69
C PHE A 495 19.72 13.34 14.74
N GLU A 496 20.66 14.27 14.92
CA GLU A 496 21.66 14.16 15.99
C GLU A 496 21.02 14.28 17.38
N VAL A 497 20.06 15.19 17.57
CA VAL A 497 19.27 15.31 18.81
C VAL A 497 18.50 14.01 19.11
N MET A 498 17.91 13.39 18.08
CA MET A 498 17.22 12.09 18.20
C MET A 498 18.15 11.00 18.71
N VAL A 499 19.34 10.85 18.11
CA VAL A 499 20.33 9.84 18.50
C VAL A 499 20.93 10.15 19.87
N GLY A 500 21.21 11.42 20.17
CA GLY A 500 21.75 11.88 21.45
C GLY A 500 20.79 11.64 22.63
N LYS A 501 19.48 11.70 22.40
CA LYS A 501 18.44 11.33 23.37
C LYS A 501 18.22 9.81 23.49
N GLY A 502 18.98 9.00 22.76
CA GLY A 502 18.99 7.53 22.86
C GLY A 502 17.90 6.82 22.05
N TYR A 503 17.18 7.53 21.18
CA TYR A 503 16.26 6.88 20.24
C TYR A 503 17.05 6.13 19.16
N THR A 504 16.48 5.03 18.67
CA THR A 504 17.08 4.25 17.58
C THR A 504 16.45 4.62 16.24
N PRO A 505 17.19 5.24 15.30
CA PRO A 505 16.67 5.55 13.98
C PRO A 505 16.24 4.28 13.24
N ASN A 506 15.08 4.35 12.58
CA ASN A 506 14.53 3.23 11.83
C ASN A 506 14.84 3.35 10.33
N GLU A 507 14.51 2.32 9.55
CA GLU A 507 14.75 2.34 8.10
C GLU A 507 14.03 3.52 7.40
N THR A 508 12.92 4.01 7.96
CA THR A 508 12.23 5.21 7.47
C THR A 508 13.06 6.47 7.72
N THR A 509 13.65 6.65 8.91
CA THR A 509 14.52 7.79 9.23
C THR A 509 15.66 7.93 8.22
N TYR A 510 16.37 6.82 7.97
CA TYR A 510 17.46 6.78 7.01
C TYR A 510 17.00 6.95 5.55
N THR A 511 15.81 6.46 5.21
CA THR A 511 15.20 6.68 3.89
C THR A 511 14.93 8.17 3.66
N ILE A 512 14.33 8.85 4.64
CA ILE A 512 13.98 10.27 4.57
C ILE A 512 15.23 11.14 4.35
N LEU A 513 16.31 10.89 5.09
CA LEU A 513 17.56 11.65 4.95
C LEU A 513 18.20 11.47 3.55
N VAL A 514 18.23 10.25 3.02
CA VAL A 514 18.76 10.01 1.66
C VAL A 514 17.85 10.61 0.58
N GLU A 515 16.53 10.56 0.75
CA GLU A 515 15.58 11.25 -0.14
C GLU A 515 15.73 12.78 -0.07
N GLY A 516 16.04 13.34 1.10
CA GLY A 516 16.30 14.76 1.29
C GLY A 516 17.54 15.26 0.55
N ILE A 517 18.69 14.63 0.78
CA ILE A 517 19.96 15.00 0.10
C ILE A 517 19.82 14.85 -1.41
N ALA A 518 19.17 13.79 -1.89
CA ALA A 518 18.92 13.57 -3.31
C ALA A 518 17.94 14.61 -3.92
N HIS A 519 17.13 15.29 -3.12
CA HIS A 519 16.26 16.40 -3.54
C HIS A 519 16.95 17.78 -3.53
N GLU A 520 18.15 17.88 -2.99
CA GLU A 520 19.02 19.09 -3.04
C GLU A 520 20.14 18.96 -4.09
N GLU A 521 19.96 18.05 -5.06
CA GLU A 521 20.89 17.71 -6.16
C GLU A 521 22.27 17.13 -5.73
N GLU A 522 22.51 16.91 -4.43
CA GLU A 522 23.74 16.28 -3.89
C GLU A 522 23.77 14.74 -4.05
N GLY A 523 23.56 14.26 -5.29
CA GLY A 523 23.47 12.83 -5.62
C GLY A 523 24.69 11.99 -5.18
N GLU A 524 25.91 12.54 -5.27
CA GLU A 524 27.11 11.85 -4.78
C GLU A 524 27.07 11.61 -3.27
N LEU A 525 26.64 12.60 -2.48
CA LEU A 525 26.55 12.49 -1.02
C LEU A 525 25.42 11.53 -0.61
N ALA A 526 24.27 11.60 -1.28
CA ALA A 526 23.17 10.66 -1.09
C ALA A 526 23.61 9.21 -1.39
N GLY A 527 24.34 8.99 -2.49
CA GLY A 527 24.92 7.69 -2.85
C GLY A 527 25.97 7.19 -1.87
N MET A 528 26.84 8.07 -1.35
CA MET A 528 27.82 7.73 -0.31
C MET A 528 27.16 7.35 1.01
N LEU A 529 26.21 8.16 1.50
CA LEU A 529 25.45 7.89 2.71
C LEU A 529 24.68 6.57 2.59
N LEU A 530 24.01 6.34 1.46
CA LEU A 530 23.27 5.12 1.19
C LEU A 530 24.16 3.86 1.18
N ARG A 531 25.38 3.96 0.64
CA ARG A 531 26.38 2.88 0.66
C ARG A 531 26.88 2.57 2.08
N GLU A 532 27.10 3.57 2.93
CA GLU A 532 27.53 3.36 4.31
C GLU A 532 26.39 2.85 5.22
N LEU A 533 25.17 3.35 5.04
CA LEU A 533 23.97 2.80 5.69
C LEU A 533 23.72 1.33 5.29
N ARG A 534 24.10 0.97 4.05
CA ARG A 534 24.07 -0.42 3.58
C ARG A 534 25.18 -1.26 4.22
N SER A 535 26.41 -0.72 4.38
CA SER A 535 27.54 -1.41 5.01
C SER A 535 27.21 -1.82 6.46
N ARG A 536 26.58 -0.91 7.21
CA ARG A 536 26.12 -1.10 8.60
C ARG A 536 24.83 -1.92 8.72
N ASN A 537 24.22 -2.33 7.60
CA ASN A 537 22.89 -2.96 7.50
C ASN A 537 21.73 -2.14 8.12
N ALA A 538 21.92 -0.83 8.30
CA ALA A 538 20.88 0.09 8.77
C ALA A 538 19.78 0.31 7.70
N VAL A 539 20.18 0.39 6.42
CA VAL A 539 19.28 0.36 5.26
C VAL A 539 19.38 -0.98 4.55
N SER A 540 18.23 -1.52 4.15
CA SER A 540 18.12 -2.86 3.61
C SER A 540 18.07 -2.88 2.07
N ARG A 541 18.46 -4.00 1.47
CA ARG A 541 18.91 -4.06 0.06
C ARG A 541 17.91 -3.50 -0.97
N SER A 542 16.61 -3.76 -0.85
CA SER A 542 15.63 -3.22 -1.81
C SER A 542 15.20 -1.78 -1.55
N THR A 543 15.60 -1.21 -0.40
CA THR A 543 15.45 0.22 -0.11
C THR A 543 16.60 0.97 -0.77
N MET A 544 17.84 0.44 -0.65
CA MET A 544 18.98 0.90 -1.45
C MET A 544 18.70 0.83 -2.95
N GLU A 545 18.32 -0.34 -3.47
CA GLU A 545 18.08 -0.52 -4.91
C GLU A 545 16.83 0.24 -5.42
N ARG A 546 15.92 0.68 -4.53
CA ARG A 546 14.88 1.66 -4.89
C ARG A 546 15.46 3.06 -4.99
N LEU A 547 16.15 3.54 -3.95
CA LEU A 547 16.65 4.91 -3.88
C LEU A 547 17.67 5.19 -5.00
N ALA A 548 18.60 4.26 -5.23
CA ALA A 548 19.56 4.35 -6.33
C ALA A 548 18.88 4.44 -7.71
N LEU A 549 17.77 3.72 -7.95
CA LEU A 549 17.03 3.71 -9.22
C LEU A 549 15.95 4.80 -9.31
N GLN A 550 15.65 5.50 -8.22
CA GLN A 550 14.68 6.60 -8.16
C GLN A 550 15.36 7.98 -8.33
N TYR A 551 16.64 8.08 -7.98
CA TYR A 551 17.43 9.30 -7.99
C TYR A 551 18.78 9.16 -8.72
N ASP A 552 18.96 8.09 -9.51
CA ASP A 552 20.19 7.75 -10.26
C ASP A 552 21.51 7.88 -9.44
N LEU A 553 21.54 7.24 -8.26
CA LEU A 553 22.67 7.27 -7.32
C LEU A 553 23.63 6.08 -7.52
N GLU A 554 24.94 6.35 -7.67
CA GLU A 554 26.02 5.34 -7.82
C GLU A 554 26.62 4.82 -6.49
#